data_AF-T1IJD4-F1
#
_entry.id   AF-T1IJD4-F1
#
_cell.length_a   1.000
_cell.length_b   1.000
_cell.length_c   1.000
_cell.angle_alpha   90.00
_cell.angle_beta   90.00
_cell.angle_gamma   90.00
#
_symmetry.space_group_name_H-M   'P 1'
#
loop_
_entity.id
_entity.type
_entity.pdbx_description
1 polymer ?
#
loop_
_entity_poly.entity_id
_entity_poly.type
_entity_poly.pdbx_seq_one_letter_code
_entity_poly.pdbx_strand_id
1 'polypeptide(L)'
;MVTMVNKLSHCRLSDMLRTDTKEVSAIESETISEQNIVALKTVCCATDPVTAKSKKFHLAQMIILPLVPIINLLGLLTIVLIGLVNYKHEMHTIGNQVTQTRDMERLASCLQQERAAISYSMFGSLKLKTNISLVFEHTDETLSTLFIWPDLTTKTGHFRSKIAFTKELKEFRKNVTLMRSQNSNQLTFYDATIAAFLHHMTKGINESDRSSIWRCTLQENTLQVVYLLAYKYTIMAVENFSISSLYGQRYFAFGHLEQRYLLHFLQLETLGIDCLKWINYLVNKSHMELVETLTDFNIERNISIFKNKIFDGKGLKPDISYAISYFDIMDAFIDRLRNLQVALRNTITNQVNDEIKTADHQQAFGILFANTLLIKTQELNIEKNKSNRLLSNMLPRVVAEQLKARQSVMAESFESVSIFFSDVVGFTEISAISSPMEVIELLNALYNVFDSHVEKYDVYKVETIGDAYMVASGVPQRNGYKHAAEIASMSLDLLNGIDRFFIPHIPGRKIHVRVGLHTGPVVAGVVGTTMPRYCLFGDTVNTASRMESTGKFGGFDVKYRDKMEVKGKGAMKTYWLIGRKKSPVSTIIRQSPSPAHLPPKAFKPHCIALKNYD
;
A
#
# COMPACT_ATOMS: atom_id res chain seq x y z
N MET A 1 8.96 -15.85 -17.60
CA MET A 1 7.57 -15.49 -17.20
C MET A 1 6.54 -15.85 -18.27
N VAL A 2 6.74 -15.46 -19.55
CA VAL A 2 5.80 -15.75 -20.66
C VAL A 2 5.42 -17.24 -20.78
N THR A 3 6.37 -18.17 -20.63
CA THR A 3 6.13 -19.63 -20.65
C THR A 3 5.26 -20.17 -19.50
N MET A 4 5.08 -19.42 -18.42
CA MET A 4 4.20 -19.80 -17.30
C MET A 4 2.77 -19.26 -17.52
N VAL A 5 2.64 -18.10 -18.18
CA VAL A 5 1.36 -17.53 -18.62
C VAL A 5 0.77 -18.35 -19.78
N ASN A 6 1.59 -18.75 -20.76
CA ASN A 6 1.15 -19.58 -21.90
C ASN A 6 0.72 -21.01 -21.53
N LYS A 7 1.01 -21.49 -20.31
CA LYS A 7 0.46 -22.75 -19.78
C LYS A 7 -0.88 -22.58 -19.06
N LEU A 8 -1.25 -21.36 -18.68
CA LEU A 8 -2.55 -21.06 -18.07
C LEU A 8 -3.61 -20.65 -19.10
N SER A 9 -3.21 -20.19 -20.29
CA SER A 9 -4.13 -19.82 -21.38
C SER A 9 -4.75 -20.99 -22.15
N HIS A 10 -4.35 -22.24 -21.88
CA HIS A 10 -4.87 -23.42 -22.59
C HIS A 10 -5.98 -24.21 -21.86
N CYS A 11 -6.33 -23.86 -20.61
CA CYS A 11 -7.56 -24.34 -20.00
C CYS A 11 -8.74 -23.50 -20.55
N ARG A 12 -9.51 -24.10 -21.46
CA ARG A 12 -10.59 -23.41 -22.18
C ARG A 12 -11.67 -22.89 -21.23
N LEU A 13 -12.00 -21.61 -21.39
CA LEU A 13 -13.14 -20.96 -20.73
C LEU A 13 -14.51 -21.39 -21.31
N SER A 14 -14.55 -22.32 -22.28
CA SER A 14 -15.77 -22.76 -22.99
C SER A 14 -16.70 -23.62 -22.15
N ASP A 15 -16.17 -24.32 -21.15
CA ASP A 15 -16.85 -25.45 -20.54
C ASP A 15 -17.64 -25.07 -19.26
N MET A 16 -17.61 -23.80 -18.86
CA MET A 16 -18.34 -23.26 -17.70
C MET A 16 -19.59 -22.42 -18.05
N LEU A 17 -19.91 -22.22 -19.33
CA LEU A 17 -21.02 -21.36 -19.78
C LEU A 17 -21.98 -22.05 -20.76
N ARG A 18 -22.33 -23.31 -20.49
CA ARG A 18 -23.56 -23.92 -21.02
C ARG A 18 -24.61 -24.10 -19.94
N THR A 19 -25.51 -23.14 -19.90
CA THR A 19 -26.84 -23.30 -19.32
C THR A 19 -27.68 -24.20 -20.25
N ASP A 20 -27.98 -25.43 -19.83
CA ASP A 20 -29.09 -26.19 -20.41
C ASP A 20 -30.30 -26.06 -19.50
N THR A 21 -31.17 -25.10 -19.85
CA THR A 21 -32.53 -25.03 -19.36
C THR A 21 -33.38 -26.08 -20.07
N LYS A 22 -33.72 -27.17 -19.40
CA LYS A 22 -34.92 -27.98 -19.72
C LYS A 22 -35.33 -28.92 -18.57
N GLU A 23 -36.63 -29.19 -18.55
CA GLU A 23 -37.32 -30.21 -17.74
C GLU A 23 -37.40 -29.98 -16.24
N VAL A 24 -38.29 -29.05 -15.88
CA VAL A 24 -39.15 -29.19 -14.70
C VAL A 24 -40.30 -30.13 -15.05
N SER A 25 -40.27 -31.37 -14.55
CA SER A 25 -41.46 -32.20 -14.33
C SER A 25 -41.17 -33.27 -13.27
N ALA A 26 -42.22 -33.69 -12.57
CA ALA A 26 -42.18 -34.54 -11.39
C ALA A 26 -41.45 -35.90 -11.58
N ILE A 27 -40.89 -36.40 -10.47
CA ILE A 27 -41.07 -37.79 -10.01
C ILE A 27 -41.01 -37.78 -8.48
N GLU A 28 -42.00 -38.39 -7.85
CA GLU A 28 -42.06 -38.63 -6.41
C GLU A 28 -41.21 -39.85 -6.04
N SER A 29 -40.91 -39.99 -4.74
CA SER A 29 -40.55 -41.23 -4.05
C SER A 29 -40.11 -42.45 -4.89
N GLU A 30 -38.81 -42.74 -4.91
CA GLU A 30 -38.38 -44.15 -4.93
C GLU A 30 -37.03 -44.37 -4.24
N THR A 31 -37.01 -45.36 -3.34
CA THR A 31 -35.80 -45.89 -2.70
C THR A 31 -35.05 -46.75 -3.71
N ILE A 32 -33.81 -46.39 -4.07
CA ILE A 32 -32.93 -47.28 -4.84
C ILE A 32 -31.67 -47.58 -4.02
N SER A 33 -31.36 -48.88 -3.99
CA SER A 33 -30.32 -49.54 -3.22
C SER A 33 -28.90 -49.24 -3.69
N GLU A 34 -27.95 -49.62 -2.83
CA GLU A 34 -26.52 -49.68 -3.12
C GLU A 34 -26.21 -50.32 -4.49
N GLN A 35 -25.41 -49.64 -5.32
CA GLN A 35 -24.09 -50.11 -5.77
C GLN A 35 -23.45 -49.15 -6.80
N ASN A 36 -22.11 -49.20 -6.88
CA ASN A 36 -21.26 -48.61 -7.94
C ASN A 36 -21.15 -47.06 -8.02
N ILE A 37 -20.40 -46.49 -7.07
CA ILE A 37 -19.55 -45.32 -7.37
C ILE A 37 -18.08 -45.74 -7.21
N VAL A 38 -17.40 -45.92 -8.35
CA VAL A 38 -15.95 -46.17 -8.40
C VAL A 38 -15.21 -44.92 -7.97
N ALA A 39 -14.34 -45.05 -6.96
CA ALA A 39 -13.66 -43.91 -6.36
C ALA A 39 -12.51 -43.37 -7.22
N LEU A 40 -12.70 -42.21 -7.88
CA LEU A 40 -11.57 -41.34 -8.22
C LEU A 40 -11.13 -40.54 -6.97
N LYS A 41 -10.28 -41.16 -6.15
CA LYS A 41 -9.56 -40.49 -5.07
C LYS A 41 -8.37 -39.69 -5.63
N THR A 42 -8.60 -38.42 -5.96
CA THR A 42 -7.52 -37.47 -6.21
C THR A 42 -7.84 -36.12 -5.56
N VAL A 43 -6.84 -35.48 -4.96
CA VAL A 43 -6.90 -34.30 -4.07
C VAL A 43 -7.26 -34.63 -2.60
N CYS A 44 -6.42 -34.14 -1.68
CA CYS A 44 -6.45 -34.47 -0.26
C CYS A 44 -7.68 -33.90 0.49
N CYS A 45 -8.09 -34.62 1.54
CA CYS A 45 -9.16 -34.26 2.49
C CYS A 45 -10.60 -34.41 1.99
N ALA A 46 -10.96 -35.62 1.53
CA ALA A 46 -12.34 -36.08 1.54
C ALA A 46 -12.76 -36.43 2.98
N THR A 47 -13.37 -35.47 3.68
CA THR A 47 -14.03 -35.67 4.98
C THR A 47 -15.53 -35.40 4.83
N ASP A 48 -16.39 -36.26 5.37
CA ASP A 48 -17.84 -36.14 5.18
C ASP A 48 -18.38 -34.74 5.55
N PRO A 49 -19.15 -34.08 4.67
CA PRO A 49 -19.61 -32.70 4.86
C PRO A 49 -20.63 -32.54 6.01
N VAL A 50 -21.08 -33.66 6.59
CA VAL A 50 -22.12 -33.68 7.63
C VAL A 50 -21.54 -33.41 9.04
N THR A 51 -20.30 -33.81 9.31
CA THR A 51 -19.68 -33.72 10.66
C THR A 51 -19.23 -32.31 11.04
N ALA A 52 -19.42 -31.93 12.31
CA ALA A 52 -19.13 -30.59 12.81
C ALA A 52 -17.64 -30.18 12.71
N LYS A 53 -16.70 -31.14 12.76
CA LYS A 53 -15.27 -30.88 12.50
C LYS A 53 -15.02 -30.57 11.01
N SER A 54 -15.57 -31.38 10.11
CA SER A 54 -15.46 -31.19 8.65
C SER A 54 -16.06 -29.85 8.20
N LYS A 55 -17.21 -29.46 8.76
CA LYS A 55 -17.81 -28.14 8.51
C LYS A 55 -16.89 -26.98 8.93
N LYS A 56 -16.22 -27.08 10.09
CA LYS A 56 -15.22 -26.08 10.52
C LYS A 56 -13.99 -26.08 9.61
N PHE A 57 -13.53 -27.23 9.14
CA PHE A 57 -12.41 -27.35 8.21
C PHE A 57 -12.73 -26.75 6.83
N HIS A 58 -13.86 -27.09 6.23
CA HIS A 58 -14.30 -26.48 4.97
C HIS A 58 -14.57 -24.98 5.09
N LEU A 59 -15.09 -24.51 6.23
CA LEU A 59 -15.30 -23.07 6.46
C LEU A 59 -13.95 -22.33 6.63
N ALA A 60 -12.95 -22.96 7.26
CA ALA A 60 -11.58 -22.45 7.26
C ALA A 60 -10.98 -22.44 5.84
N GLN A 61 -11.17 -23.49 5.04
CA GLN A 61 -10.76 -23.50 3.62
C GLN A 61 -11.44 -22.37 2.83
N MET A 62 -12.75 -22.15 2.97
CA MET A 62 -13.47 -21.07 2.28
C MET A 62 -12.99 -19.66 2.68
N ILE A 63 -12.37 -19.48 3.84
CA ILE A 63 -11.80 -18.19 4.27
C ILE A 63 -10.33 -18.08 3.88
N ILE A 64 -9.54 -19.14 4.05
CA ILE A 64 -8.09 -19.13 3.81
C ILE A 64 -7.77 -19.17 2.31
N LEU A 65 -8.51 -19.96 1.51
CA LEU A 65 -8.23 -20.13 0.08
C LEU A 65 -8.37 -18.80 -0.71
N PRO A 66 -9.32 -17.90 -0.41
CA PRO A 66 -9.34 -16.54 -0.97
C PRO A 66 -8.34 -15.57 -0.31
N LEU A 67 -7.95 -15.79 0.96
CA LEU A 67 -7.01 -14.91 1.65
C LEU A 67 -5.58 -15.03 1.10
N VAL A 68 -5.16 -16.26 0.75
CA VAL A 68 -3.83 -16.55 0.17
C VAL A 68 -3.52 -15.72 -1.09
N PRO A 69 -4.36 -15.70 -2.15
CA PRO A 69 -4.10 -14.86 -3.31
C PRO A 69 -4.16 -13.36 -2.99
N ILE A 70 -5.00 -12.91 -2.05
CA ILE A 70 -5.05 -11.50 -1.62
C ILE A 70 -3.73 -11.09 -0.93
N ILE A 71 -3.23 -11.90 0.01
CA ILE A 71 -1.95 -11.67 0.69
C ILE A 71 -0.79 -11.71 -0.32
N ASN A 72 -0.79 -12.66 -1.25
CA ASN A 72 0.22 -12.75 -2.30
C ASN A 72 0.18 -11.52 -3.23
N LEU A 73 -1.00 -11.00 -3.56
CA LEU A 73 -1.16 -9.82 -4.42
C LEU A 73 -0.74 -8.53 -3.70
N LEU A 74 -1.06 -8.41 -2.41
CA LEU A 74 -0.54 -7.33 -1.55
C LEU A 74 0.98 -7.39 -1.40
N GLY A 75 1.55 -8.57 -1.16
CA GLY A 75 3.00 -8.78 -1.08
C GLY A 75 3.70 -8.49 -2.41
N LEU A 76 3.10 -8.89 -3.54
CA LEU A 76 3.60 -8.56 -4.87
C LEU A 76 3.58 -7.05 -5.11
N LEU A 77 2.49 -6.37 -4.74
CA LEU A 77 2.37 -4.91 -4.85
C LEU A 77 3.44 -4.19 -4.03
N THR A 78 3.72 -4.61 -2.79
CA THR A 78 4.77 -3.98 -1.99
C THR A 78 6.17 -4.23 -2.56
N ILE A 79 6.46 -5.43 -3.06
CA ILE A 79 7.74 -5.75 -3.73
C ILE A 79 7.91 -4.89 -4.99
N VAL A 80 6.88 -4.76 -5.82
CA VAL A 80 6.89 -3.92 -7.03
C VAL A 80 7.12 -2.45 -6.67
N LEU A 81 6.42 -1.91 -5.67
CA LEU A 81 6.59 -0.52 -5.22
C LEU A 81 8.00 -0.25 -4.69
N ILE A 82 8.58 -1.15 -3.88
CA ILE A 82 9.95 -1.03 -3.39
C ILE A 82 10.95 -1.06 -4.55
N GLY A 83 10.80 -2.01 -5.48
CA GLY A 83 11.63 -2.09 -6.68
C GLY A 83 11.57 -0.81 -7.51
N LEU A 84 10.38 -0.21 -7.66
CA LEU A 84 10.16 1.00 -8.44
C LEU A 84 10.74 2.26 -7.78
N VAL A 85 10.66 2.38 -6.44
CA VAL A 85 11.32 3.47 -5.70
C VAL A 85 12.85 3.38 -5.83
N ASN A 86 13.41 2.17 -5.74
CA ASN A 86 14.85 1.96 -5.93
C ASN A 86 15.27 2.29 -7.38
N TYR A 87 14.52 1.82 -8.38
CA TYR A 87 14.73 2.13 -9.80
C TYR A 87 14.74 3.66 -10.05
N LYS A 88 13.74 4.38 -9.54
CA LYS A 88 13.68 5.86 -9.65
C LYS A 88 14.88 6.55 -8.98
N HIS A 89 15.36 6.05 -7.85
CA HIS A 89 16.55 6.58 -7.19
C HIS A 89 17.84 6.36 -8.00
N GLU A 90 17.96 5.20 -8.67
CA GLU A 90 19.03 4.94 -9.63
C GLU A 90 18.98 5.91 -10.83
N MET A 91 17.80 6.15 -11.42
CA MET A 91 17.65 7.12 -12.53
C MET A 91 18.15 8.51 -12.15
N HIS A 92 17.72 9.03 -10.99
CA HIS A 92 18.13 10.36 -10.52
C HIS A 92 19.64 10.46 -10.27
N THR A 93 20.24 9.40 -9.71
CA THR A 93 21.70 9.35 -9.50
C THR A 93 22.44 9.46 -10.84
N ILE A 94 21.98 8.76 -11.88
CA ILE A 94 22.61 8.79 -13.21
C ILE A 94 22.36 10.10 -13.96
N GLY A 95 21.16 10.68 -13.89
CA GLY A 95 20.88 12.01 -14.44
C GLY A 95 21.78 13.10 -13.82
N ASN A 96 22.01 13.01 -12.51
CA ASN A 96 22.97 13.88 -11.81
C ASN A 96 24.41 13.64 -12.26
N GLN A 97 24.86 12.38 -12.39
CA GLN A 97 26.22 12.04 -12.85
C GLN A 97 26.49 12.50 -14.29
N VAL A 98 25.54 12.35 -15.21
CA VAL A 98 25.65 12.84 -16.60
C VAL A 98 25.73 14.37 -16.62
N THR A 99 24.95 15.05 -15.78
CA THR A 99 24.98 16.53 -15.67
C THR A 99 26.30 17.02 -15.09
N GLN A 100 26.83 16.37 -14.05
CA GLN A 100 28.16 16.68 -13.49
C GLN A 100 29.29 16.45 -14.50
N THR A 101 29.20 15.34 -15.26
CA THR A 101 30.16 15.00 -16.32
C THR A 101 30.17 16.06 -17.42
N ARG A 102 29.01 16.59 -17.83
CA ARG A 102 28.89 17.67 -18.82
C ARG A 102 29.69 18.91 -18.44
N ASP A 103 29.64 19.33 -17.19
CA ASP A 103 30.26 20.59 -16.77
C ASP A 103 31.79 20.42 -16.63
N MET A 104 32.26 19.22 -16.27
CA MET A 104 33.68 18.84 -16.33
C MET A 104 34.19 18.69 -17.78
N GLU A 105 33.37 18.13 -18.67
CA GLU A 105 33.67 17.99 -20.11
C GLU A 105 33.90 19.36 -20.76
N ARG A 106 33.03 20.34 -20.48
CA ARG A 106 33.19 21.71 -21.00
C ARG A 106 34.57 22.28 -20.64
N LEU A 107 34.95 22.19 -19.36
CA LEU A 107 36.27 22.64 -18.90
C LEU A 107 37.41 21.87 -19.57
N ALA A 108 37.28 20.55 -19.73
CA ALA A 108 38.27 19.73 -20.43
C ALA A 108 38.42 20.14 -21.91
N SER A 109 37.32 20.45 -22.60
CA SER A 109 37.34 20.95 -23.98
C SER A 109 38.00 22.32 -24.10
N CYS A 110 37.76 23.23 -23.16
CA CYS A 110 38.46 24.52 -23.12
C CYS A 110 39.97 24.34 -22.89
N LEU A 111 40.38 23.43 -22.00
CA LEU A 111 41.79 23.10 -21.76
C LEU A 111 42.45 22.43 -22.98
N GLN A 112 41.73 21.59 -23.74
CA GLN A 112 42.20 21.05 -25.03
C GLN A 112 42.43 22.16 -26.06
N GLN A 113 41.54 23.15 -26.13
CA GLN A 113 41.66 24.31 -27.02
C GLN A 113 42.84 25.21 -26.60
N GLU A 114 43.09 25.43 -25.31
CA GLU A 114 44.30 26.11 -24.83
C GLU A 114 45.58 25.35 -25.23
N ARG A 115 45.61 24.03 -25.03
CA ARG A 115 46.74 23.18 -25.45
C ARG A 115 47.01 23.31 -26.96
N ALA A 116 45.96 23.26 -27.79
CA ALA A 116 46.06 23.38 -29.24
C ALA A 116 46.55 24.79 -29.67
N ALA A 117 45.96 25.86 -29.12
CA ALA A 117 46.36 27.23 -29.42
C ALA A 117 47.81 27.53 -29.02
N ILE A 118 48.24 27.02 -27.86
CA ILE A 118 49.63 27.14 -27.38
C ILE A 118 50.58 26.35 -28.29
N SER A 119 50.26 25.10 -28.63
CA SER A 119 51.03 24.29 -29.60
C SER A 119 51.22 25.02 -30.93
N TYR A 120 50.12 25.51 -31.52
CA TYR A 120 50.13 26.25 -32.77
C TYR A 120 51.01 27.50 -32.71
N SER A 121 50.99 28.23 -31.57
CA SER A 121 51.83 29.41 -31.37
C SER A 121 53.35 29.13 -31.37
N MET A 122 53.77 27.89 -31.06
CA MET A 122 55.19 27.48 -31.09
C MET A 122 55.74 27.27 -32.50
N PHE A 123 54.88 26.94 -33.48
CA PHE A 123 55.30 26.55 -34.84
C PHE A 123 55.24 27.67 -35.89
N GLY A 124 54.67 28.83 -35.52
CA GLY A 124 55.03 30.11 -36.11
C GLY A 124 54.15 30.65 -37.25
N SER A 125 53.22 31.53 -36.90
CA SER A 125 53.03 32.77 -37.67
C SER A 125 52.63 33.93 -36.76
N LEU A 126 53.17 35.12 -37.00
CA LEU A 126 52.82 36.32 -36.19
C LEU A 126 51.40 36.84 -36.47
N LYS A 127 50.74 36.35 -37.53
CA LYS A 127 49.45 36.87 -38.04
C LYS A 127 48.22 36.16 -37.49
N LEU A 128 48.35 34.93 -36.97
CA LEU A 128 47.29 34.27 -36.20
C LEU A 128 47.64 34.23 -34.70
N LYS A 129 47.80 35.43 -34.13
CA LYS A 129 47.24 35.67 -32.80
C LYS A 129 45.71 35.67 -32.91
N THR A 130 45.10 34.50 -33.13
CA THR A 130 43.83 34.25 -32.44
C THR A 130 44.14 34.49 -30.97
N ASN A 131 43.37 35.39 -30.36
CA ASN A 131 43.81 36.05 -29.15
C ASN A 131 43.89 35.00 -28.03
N ILE A 132 45.09 34.52 -27.68
CA ILE A 132 45.29 33.49 -26.65
C ILE A 132 44.64 33.95 -25.33
N SER A 133 44.60 35.27 -25.10
CA SER A 133 43.85 35.89 -24.01
C SER A 133 42.34 35.61 -24.04
N LEU A 134 41.69 35.58 -25.22
CA LEU A 134 40.26 35.20 -25.35
C LEU A 134 40.06 33.70 -25.07
N VAL A 135 40.99 32.83 -25.49
CA VAL A 135 40.90 31.40 -25.16
C VAL A 135 41.04 31.19 -23.64
N PHE A 136 41.99 31.89 -23.01
CA PHE A 136 42.15 31.90 -21.56
C PHE A 136 40.93 32.49 -20.82
N GLU A 137 40.32 33.54 -21.36
CA GLU A 137 39.10 34.17 -20.82
C GLU A 137 37.90 33.21 -20.88
N HIS A 138 37.69 32.52 -22.00
CA HIS A 138 36.61 31.54 -22.13
C HIS A 138 36.77 30.33 -21.20
N THR A 139 38.00 29.88 -20.98
CA THR A 139 38.29 28.85 -19.96
C THR A 139 38.09 29.39 -18.55
N ASP A 140 38.47 30.64 -18.24
CA ASP A 140 38.25 31.25 -16.93
C ASP A 140 36.75 31.47 -16.65
N GLU A 141 35.96 31.83 -17.67
CA GLU A 141 34.49 31.88 -17.61
C GLU A 141 33.91 30.49 -17.32
N THR A 142 34.26 29.48 -18.13
CA THR A 142 33.80 28.09 -17.95
C THR A 142 34.19 27.55 -16.56
N LEU A 143 35.44 27.77 -16.15
CA LEU A 143 35.93 27.44 -14.82
C LEU A 143 35.14 28.16 -13.73
N SER A 144 34.76 29.44 -13.92
CA SER A 144 33.93 30.17 -12.95
C SER A 144 32.58 29.48 -12.73
N THR A 145 31.91 29.02 -13.80
CA THR A 145 30.59 28.36 -13.74
C THR A 145 30.60 26.95 -13.12
N LEU A 146 31.76 26.28 -13.09
CA LEU A 146 31.88 24.92 -12.52
C LEU A 146 31.67 24.94 -11.00
N PHE A 147 30.51 24.47 -10.53
CA PHE A 147 30.14 24.46 -9.10
C PHE A 147 30.79 23.32 -8.31
N ILE A 148 30.89 22.12 -8.91
CA ILE A 148 31.41 20.91 -8.26
C ILE A 148 32.84 20.65 -8.76
N TRP A 149 33.80 20.57 -7.84
CA TRP A 149 35.20 20.29 -8.15
C TRP A 149 35.56 18.82 -7.87
N PRO A 150 36.08 18.07 -8.87
CA PRO A 150 36.53 16.69 -8.66
C PRO A 150 37.88 16.65 -7.93
N ASP A 151 38.12 15.61 -7.13
CA ASP A 151 39.47 15.37 -6.60
C ASP A 151 40.36 14.79 -7.70
N LEU A 152 41.34 15.59 -8.17
CA LEU A 152 42.21 15.25 -9.28
C LEU A 152 43.62 14.91 -8.78
N THR A 153 44.11 13.74 -9.17
CA THR A 153 45.51 13.34 -8.98
C THR A 153 46.16 13.27 -10.34
N THR A 154 47.10 14.17 -10.63
CA THR A 154 47.85 14.20 -11.90
C THR A 154 49.27 13.66 -11.67
N LYS A 155 50.04 13.47 -12.75
CA LYS A 155 51.47 13.15 -12.65
C LYS A 155 52.33 14.33 -12.17
N THR A 156 51.78 15.54 -12.13
CA THR A 156 52.50 16.79 -11.85
C THR A 156 52.05 17.47 -10.54
N GLY A 157 50.87 17.11 -10.01
CA GLY A 157 50.29 17.73 -8.82
C GLY A 157 48.99 17.04 -8.38
N HIS A 158 48.40 17.53 -7.27
CA HIS A 158 47.15 17.00 -6.72
C HIS A 158 46.19 18.15 -6.38
N PHE A 159 45.11 18.26 -7.15
CA PHE A 159 44.19 19.40 -7.12
C PHE A 159 42.90 19.08 -6.36
N ARG A 160 42.98 19.16 -5.02
CA ARG A 160 41.81 19.01 -4.14
C ARG A 160 40.81 20.17 -4.19
N SER A 161 41.18 21.31 -4.78
CA SER A 161 40.29 22.46 -4.88
C SER A 161 40.46 23.24 -6.18
N LYS A 162 39.32 23.77 -6.65
CA LYS A 162 39.21 24.71 -7.77
C LYS A 162 40.20 25.87 -7.67
N ILE A 163 40.35 26.45 -6.47
CA ILE A 163 41.24 27.59 -6.20
C ILE A 163 42.72 27.21 -6.41
N ALA A 164 43.15 26.04 -5.93
CA ALA A 164 44.51 25.55 -6.13
C ALA A 164 44.81 25.36 -7.62
N PHE A 165 43.87 24.75 -8.36
CA PHE A 165 43.98 24.59 -9.80
C PHE A 165 44.02 25.92 -10.56
N THR A 166 43.11 26.87 -10.27
CA THR A 166 43.11 28.21 -10.89
C THR A 166 44.44 28.93 -10.66
N LYS A 167 45.05 28.79 -9.48
CA LYS A 167 46.36 29.39 -9.18
C LYS A 167 47.45 28.80 -10.06
N GLU A 168 47.58 27.47 -10.09
CA GLU A 168 48.64 26.78 -10.84
C GLU A 168 48.47 26.97 -12.36
N LEU A 169 47.24 26.93 -12.88
CA LEU A 169 46.93 27.25 -14.27
C LEU A 169 47.36 28.69 -14.65
N LYS A 170 47.11 29.68 -13.77
CA LYS A 170 47.53 31.08 -14.00
C LYS A 170 49.05 31.26 -13.95
N GLU A 171 49.73 30.51 -13.09
CA GLU A 171 51.20 30.51 -13.00
C GLU A 171 51.82 29.84 -14.25
N PHE A 172 51.28 28.70 -14.66
CA PHE A 172 51.66 28.01 -15.88
C PHE A 172 51.46 28.87 -17.14
N ARG A 173 50.29 29.50 -17.33
CA ARG A 173 50.02 30.41 -18.47
C ARG A 173 51.00 31.59 -18.53
N LYS A 174 51.40 32.16 -17.39
CA LYS A 174 52.46 33.19 -17.32
C LYS A 174 53.80 32.64 -17.80
N ASN A 175 54.19 31.46 -17.30
CA ASN A 175 55.46 30.84 -17.65
C ASN A 175 55.55 30.52 -19.15
N VAL A 176 54.49 29.99 -19.77
CA VAL A 176 54.42 29.74 -21.23
C VAL A 176 54.53 31.04 -22.02
N THR A 177 53.89 32.13 -21.56
CA THR A 177 53.94 33.44 -22.24
C THR A 177 55.34 34.09 -22.16
N LEU A 178 56.10 33.82 -21.10
CA LEU A 178 57.45 34.34 -20.87
C LEU A 178 58.55 33.47 -21.52
N MET A 179 58.39 32.15 -21.51
CA MET A 179 59.41 31.18 -21.95
C MET A 179 59.28 30.86 -23.44
N ARG A 180 59.94 31.68 -24.27
CA ARG A 180 60.00 31.58 -25.74
C ARG A 180 60.78 30.35 -26.28
N SER A 181 60.93 29.28 -25.49
CA SER A 181 61.78 28.11 -25.77
C SER A 181 61.02 26.92 -26.36
N GLN A 182 61.64 26.21 -27.31
CA GLN A 182 61.02 25.13 -28.09
C GLN A 182 60.88 23.77 -27.35
N ASN A 183 60.73 23.78 -26.02
CA ASN A 183 60.75 22.55 -25.23
C ASN A 183 59.38 21.84 -25.20
N SER A 184 59.35 20.59 -25.68
CA SER A 184 58.13 19.75 -25.73
C SER A 184 57.48 19.48 -24.37
N ASN A 185 58.22 19.59 -23.27
CA ASN A 185 57.70 19.45 -21.91
C ASN A 185 56.72 20.58 -21.50
N GLN A 186 56.55 21.63 -22.32
CA GLN A 186 55.63 22.73 -22.01
C GLN A 186 54.15 22.29 -22.03
N LEU A 187 53.75 21.27 -22.79
CA LEU A 187 52.34 20.82 -22.84
C LEU A 187 51.96 19.82 -21.73
N THR A 188 52.95 19.29 -21.00
CA THR A 188 52.77 18.20 -20.02
C THR A 188 51.78 18.55 -18.90
N PHE A 189 51.65 19.84 -18.54
CA PHE A 189 50.64 20.30 -17.57
C PHE A 189 49.20 20.05 -18.08
N TYR A 190 48.90 20.42 -19.33
CA TYR A 190 47.59 20.16 -19.92
C TYR A 190 47.35 18.66 -20.09
N ASP A 191 48.33 17.92 -20.61
CA ASP A 191 48.19 16.48 -20.82
C ASP A 191 47.91 15.73 -19.52
N ALA A 192 48.61 16.07 -18.43
CA ALA A 192 48.39 15.47 -17.12
C ALA A 192 47.05 15.90 -16.47
N THR A 193 46.62 17.14 -16.71
CA THR A 193 45.36 17.68 -16.19
C THR A 193 44.14 17.10 -16.91
N ILE A 194 44.14 17.15 -18.24
CA ILE A 194 43.07 16.64 -19.08
C ILE A 194 42.92 15.13 -18.86
N ALA A 195 44.02 14.37 -18.84
CA ALA A 195 43.97 12.94 -18.52
C ALA A 195 43.35 12.65 -17.14
N ALA A 196 43.57 13.50 -16.13
CA ALA A 196 42.94 13.33 -14.82
C ALA A 196 41.43 13.62 -14.84
N PHE A 197 40.97 14.67 -15.54
CA PHE A 197 39.54 14.92 -15.75
C PHE A 197 38.87 13.77 -16.51
N LEU A 198 39.47 13.33 -17.61
CA LEU A 198 38.97 12.20 -18.41
C LEU A 198 38.93 10.91 -17.60
N HIS A 199 39.94 10.64 -16.77
CA HIS A 199 39.94 9.50 -15.86
C HIS A 199 38.82 9.60 -14.82
N HIS A 200 38.61 10.77 -14.20
CA HIS A 200 37.52 10.99 -13.24
C HIS A 200 36.15 10.75 -13.87
N MET A 201 35.88 11.35 -15.03
CA MET A 201 34.62 11.17 -15.77
C MET A 201 34.40 9.71 -16.19
N THR A 202 35.43 9.08 -16.77
CA THR A 202 35.36 7.67 -17.20
C THR A 202 35.20 6.71 -16.01
N LYS A 203 35.79 7.04 -14.86
CA LYS A 203 35.62 6.28 -13.61
C LYS A 203 34.19 6.41 -13.09
N GLY A 204 33.60 7.60 -13.07
CA GLY A 204 32.19 7.79 -12.69
C GLY A 204 31.21 7.00 -13.58
N ILE A 205 31.50 6.91 -14.88
CA ILE A 205 30.78 6.06 -15.84
C ILE A 205 31.00 4.56 -15.52
N ASN A 206 32.21 4.11 -15.19
CA ASN A 206 32.45 2.69 -14.86
C ASN A 206 31.87 2.29 -13.49
N GLU A 207 31.90 3.17 -12.48
CA GLU A 207 31.41 2.84 -11.13
C GLU A 207 29.87 2.73 -11.07
N SER A 208 29.18 3.28 -12.07
CA SER A 208 27.73 3.18 -12.19
C SER A 208 27.22 1.86 -12.80
N ASP A 209 28.09 0.99 -13.35
CA ASP A 209 27.83 -0.38 -13.89
C ASP A 209 26.98 -1.32 -12.99
N ARG A 210 26.75 -0.95 -11.73
CA ARG A 210 25.91 -1.69 -10.77
C ARG A 210 24.41 -1.39 -10.86
N SER A 211 24.02 -0.28 -11.49
CA SER A 211 22.61 0.09 -11.63
C SER A 211 21.92 -0.74 -12.72
N SER A 212 20.62 -0.96 -12.55
CA SER A 212 19.76 -1.72 -13.47
C SER A 212 19.74 -1.21 -14.92
N ILE A 213 20.04 0.07 -15.16
CA ILE A 213 20.14 0.68 -16.51
C ILE A 213 21.36 0.15 -17.29
N TRP A 214 22.40 -0.31 -16.61
CA TRP A 214 23.66 -0.77 -17.22
C TRP A 214 23.58 -2.19 -17.75
N ARG A 215 22.58 -2.96 -17.31
CA ARG A 215 22.41 -4.35 -17.67
C ARG A 215 21.24 -4.53 -18.60
N CYS A 216 21.56 -4.99 -19.80
CA CYS A 216 20.61 -5.65 -20.68
C CYS A 216 19.81 -6.71 -19.89
N THR A 217 18.55 -6.44 -19.58
CA THR A 217 17.58 -7.51 -19.40
C THR A 217 17.38 -8.17 -20.76
N LEU A 218 18.00 -9.33 -20.98
CA LEU A 218 17.68 -10.17 -22.12
C LEU A 218 16.20 -10.59 -22.05
N GLN A 219 15.36 -9.86 -22.79
CA GLN A 219 14.12 -10.38 -23.34
C GLN A 219 14.21 -10.39 -24.86
N GLU A 220 13.52 -11.35 -25.46
CA GLU A 220 13.85 -11.91 -26.77
C GLU A 220 13.74 -10.86 -27.91
N ASN A 221 14.83 -10.71 -28.67
CA ASN A 221 14.92 -10.04 -29.98
C ASN A 221 14.80 -8.50 -30.10
N THR A 222 14.96 -7.71 -29.03
CA THR A 222 15.19 -6.25 -29.14
C THR A 222 16.48 -5.81 -28.46
N LEU A 223 17.51 -5.51 -29.26
CA LEU A 223 18.82 -5.06 -28.77
C LEU A 223 18.78 -3.54 -28.48
N GLN A 224 18.58 -3.15 -27.22
CA GLN A 224 18.60 -1.75 -26.80
C GLN A 224 20.01 -1.20 -26.53
N VAL A 225 20.10 0.14 -26.45
CA VAL A 225 21.30 0.91 -26.80
C VAL A 225 22.19 1.23 -25.60
N VAL A 226 23.51 1.08 -25.76
CA VAL A 226 24.49 1.42 -24.72
C VAL A 226 25.07 2.82 -24.93
N TYR A 227 24.20 3.85 -24.94
CA TYR A 227 24.60 5.24 -25.21
C TYR A 227 25.71 5.76 -24.28
N LEU A 228 25.70 5.37 -23.00
CA LEU A 228 26.73 5.76 -22.02
C LEU A 228 28.12 5.20 -22.38
N LEU A 229 28.18 3.99 -22.90
CA LEU A 229 29.43 3.37 -23.35
C LEU A 229 29.91 3.99 -24.67
N ALA A 230 28.99 4.29 -25.60
CA ALA A 230 29.30 5.06 -26.81
C ALA A 230 29.86 6.45 -26.44
N TYR A 231 29.20 7.17 -25.53
CA TYR A 231 29.62 8.48 -25.03
C TYR A 231 31.02 8.44 -24.39
N LYS A 232 31.31 7.43 -23.56
CA LYS A 232 32.66 7.15 -23.02
C LYS A 232 33.70 6.94 -24.13
N TYR A 233 33.40 6.11 -25.14
CA TYR A 233 34.33 5.91 -26.25
C TYR A 233 34.50 7.18 -27.09
N THR A 234 33.47 8.02 -27.26
CA THR A 234 33.59 9.32 -27.94
C THR A 234 34.51 10.27 -27.17
N ILE A 235 34.37 10.37 -25.84
CA ILE A 235 35.28 11.11 -24.97
C ILE A 235 36.73 10.65 -25.16
N MET A 236 36.96 9.34 -25.18
CA MET A 236 38.30 8.77 -25.39
C MET A 236 38.83 9.02 -26.82
N ALA A 237 37.97 8.98 -27.85
CA ALA A 237 38.35 9.26 -29.23
C ALA A 237 38.79 10.72 -29.40
N VAL A 238 38.01 11.68 -28.87
CA VAL A 238 38.31 13.12 -28.89
C VAL A 238 39.72 13.40 -28.37
N GLU A 239 40.10 12.84 -27.21
CA GLU A 239 41.43 13.09 -26.65
C GLU A 239 42.55 12.41 -27.45
N ASN A 240 42.38 11.15 -27.85
CA ASN A 240 43.40 10.44 -28.62
C ASN A 240 43.72 11.15 -29.94
N PHE A 241 42.68 11.61 -30.66
CA PHE A 241 42.87 12.39 -31.89
C PHE A 241 43.35 13.82 -31.61
N SER A 242 42.98 14.44 -30.48
CA SER A 242 43.50 15.74 -30.06
C SER A 242 45.01 15.71 -29.78
N ILE A 243 45.54 14.68 -29.10
CA ILE A 243 46.99 14.56 -28.88
C ILE A 243 47.69 14.13 -30.19
N SER A 244 47.10 13.23 -30.97
CA SER A 244 47.62 12.80 -32.28
C SER A 244 47.88 13.98 -33.22
N SER A 245 46.92 14.92 -33.33
CA SER A 245 47.05 16.06 -34.24
C SER A 245 48.22 16.98 -33.91
N LEU A 246 48.62 17.10 -32.63
CA LEU A 246 49.79 17.88 -32.21
C LEU A 246 51.10 17.24 -32.71
N TYR A 247 51.19 15.91 -32.72
CA TYR A 247 52.34 15.20 -33.29
C TYR A 247 52.38 15.29 -34.83
N GLY A 248 51.22 15.22 -35.49
CA GLY A 248 51.13 15.43 -36.94
C GLY A 248 51.48 16.85 -37.36
N GLN A 249 51.02 17.88 -36.62
CA GLN A 249 51.46 19.28 -36.78
C GLN A 249 52.99 19.37 -36.72
N ARG A 250 53.60 18.80 -35.66
CA ARG A 250 55.06 18.81 -35.45
C ARG A 250 55.81 18.16 -36.62
N TYR A 251 55.32 17.04 -37.14
CA TYR A 251 55.91 16.36 -38.30
C TYR A 251 55.92 17.24 -39.56
N PHE A 252 54.79 17.87 -39.91
CA PHE A 252 54.74 18.74 -41.10
C PHE A 252 55.48 20.06 -40.91
N ALA A 253 55.47 20.63 -39.70
CA ALA A 253 56.17 21.88 -39.37
C ALA A 253 57.71 21.74 -39.40
N PHE A 254 58.27 20.60 -38.98
CA PHE A 254 59.73 20.34 -38.98
C PHE A 254 60.20 19.38 -40.07
N GLY A 255 59.29 18.82 -40.89
CA GLY A 255 59.59 17.82 -41.91
C GLY A 255 59.97 16.42 -41.39
N HIS A 256 60.11 16.25 -40.06
CA HIS A 256 60.49 14.99 -39.43
C HIS A 256 59.93 14.90 -38.00
N LEU A 257 59.86 13.68 -37.48
CA LEU A 257 59.38 13.39 -36.12
C LEU A 257 60.33 12.34 -35.50
N GLU A 258 60.83 12.61 -34.30
CA GLU A 258 61.71 11.66 -33.59
C GLU A 258 60.98 10.33 -33.36
N GLN A 259 61.71 9.21 -33.44
CA GLN A 259 61.14 7.86 -33.36
C GLN A 259 60.27 7.62 -32.12
N ARG A 260 60.62 8.25 -30.98
CA ARG A 260 59.81 8.21 -29.75
C ARG A 260 58.43 8.86 -29.91
N TYR A 261 58.37 10.02 -30.55
CA TYR A 261 57.11 10.72 -30.80
C TYR A 261 56.30 10.04 -31.90
N LEU A 262 56.95 9.46 -32.92
CA LEU A 262 56.28 8.65 -33.92
C LEU A 262 55.59 7.44 -33.28
N LEU A 263 56.29 6.67 -32.44
CA LEU A 263 55.69 5.53 -31.70
C LEU A 263 54.47 5.96 -30.86
N HIS A 264 54.54 7.11 -30.19
CA HIS A 264 53.43 7.62 -29.39
C HIS A 264 52.24 8.08 -30.25
N PHE A 265 52.50 8.69 -31.42
CA PHE A 265 51.48 9.01 -32.41
C PHE A 265 50.76 7.75 -32.93
N LEU A 266 51.52 6.69 -33.28
CA LEU A 266 50.93 5.41 -33.71
C LEU A 266 49.99 4.83 -32.64
N GLN A 267 50.41 4.84 -31.37
CA GLN A 267 49.62 4.33 -30.26
C GLN A 267 48.30 5.11 -30.09
N LEU A 268 48.36 6.44 -30.05
CA LEU A 268 47.17 7.29 -29.94
C LEU A 268 46.20 7.08 -31.12
N GLU A 269 46.73 6.98 -32.34
CA GLU A 269 45.93 6.72 -33.54
C GLU A 269 45.21 5.37 -33.49
N THR A 270 45.91 4.29 -33.10
CA THR A 270 45.28 2.96 -32.97
C THR A 270 44.17 2.96 -31.91
N LEU A 271 44.41 3.57 -30.74
CA LEU A 271 43.42 3.70 -29.68
C LEU A 271 42.20 4.53 -30.10
N GLY A 272 42.42 5.65 -30.82
CA GLY A 272 41.36 6.48 -31.37
C GLY A 272 40.50 5.71 -32.38
N ILE A 273 41.13 5.00 -33.32
CA ILE A 273 40.45 4.18 -34.33
C ILE A 273 39.64 3.04 -33.68
N ASP A 274 40.17 2.39 -32.64
CA ASP A 274 39.44 1.35 -31.93
C ASP A 274 38.24 1.92 -31.16
N CYS A 275 38.34 3.12 -30.60
CA CYS A 275 37.18 3.83 -30.04
C CYS A 275 36.10 4.10 -31.11
N LEU A 276 36.48 4.53 -32.33
CA LEU A 276 35.53 4.73 -33.44
C LEU A 276 34.81 3.44 -33.84
N LYS A 277 35.51 2.30 -33.88
CA LYS A 277 34.89 0.99 -34.15
C LYS A 277 33.83 0.65 -33.10
N TRP A 278 34.12 0.87 -31.82
CA TRP A 278 33.17 0.67 -30.72
C TRP A 278 31.98 1.61 -30.81
N ILE A 279 32.19 2.90 -31.07
CA ILE A 279 31.12 3.90 -31.26
C ILE A 279 30.18 3.45 -32.39
N ASN A 280 30.73 3.10 -33.56
CA ASN A 280 29.94 2.65 -34.70
C ASN A 280 29.14 1.37 -34.36
N TYR A 281 29.77 0.37 -33.75
CA TYR A 281 29.08 -0.86 -33.31
C TYR A 281 27.91 -0.60 -32.35
N LEU A 282 28.05 0.37 -31.44
CA LEU A 282 27.05 0.69 -30.42
C LEU A 282 25.91 1.60 -30.92
N VAL A 283 26.17 2.52 -31.85
CA VAL A 283 25.19 3.52 -32.33
C VAL A 283 24.39 3.01 -33.54
N ASN A 284 25.06 2.34 -34.49
CA ASN A 284 24.52 1.98 -35.80
C ASN A 284 23.35 0.97 -35.74
N LYS A 285 23.20 0.23 -34.64
CA LYS A 285 22.03 -0.64 -34.42
C LYS A 285 20.73 0.09 -34.03
N SER A 286 20.77 1.41 -33.84
CA SER A 286 19.67 2.13 -33.18
C SER A 286 19.25 3.47 -33.81
N HIS A 287 20.17 4.29 -34.31
CA HIS A 287 19.82 5.58 -34.94
C HIS A 287 20.79 5.91 -36.09
N MET A 288 20.27 5.94 -37.32
CA MET A 288 21.00 6.35 -38.52
C MET A 288 21.48 7.81 -38.45
N GLU A 289 20.63 8.70 -37.93
CA GLU A 289 20.87 10.15 -37.83
C GLU A 289 22.13 10.49 -36.98
N LEU A 290 22.43 9.69 -35.95
CA LEU A 290 23.67 9.84 -35.17
C LEU A 290 24.91 9.38 -35.96
N VAL A 291 24.78 8.39 -36.84
CA VAL A 291 25.88 7.91 -37.71
C VAL A 291 26.18 8.94 -38.80
N GLU A 292 25.16 9.61 -39.34
CA GLU A 292 25.34 10.69 -40.33
C GLU A 292 26.23 11.85 -39.84
N THR A 293 26.23 12.13 -38.53
CA THR A 293 27.11 13.18 -37.94
C THR A 293 28.61 12.87 -38.05
N LEU A 294 28.98 11.60 -38.22
CA LEU A 294 30.38 11.18 -38.45
C LEU A 294 30.75 11.18 -39.93
N THR A 295 29.82 10.77 -40.79
CA THR A 295 30.11 10.46 -42.20
C THR A 295 30.08 11.69 -43.12
N ASP A 296 31.24 12.32 -43.32
CA ASP A 296 31.52 12.91 -44.63
C ASP A 296 32.89 12.43 -45.16
N PHE A 297 32.81 11.75 -46.30
CA PHE A 297 33.90 11.05 -46.97
C PHE A 297 35.08 11.95 -47.32
N ASN A 298 34.89 13.27 -47.46
CA ASN A 298 35.99 14.18 -47.80
C ASN A 298 36.97 14.33 -46.63
N ILE A 299 36.47 14.47 -45.40
CA ILE A 299 37.32 14.57 -44.21
C ILE A 299 38.07 13.26 -43.97
N GLU A 300 37.38 12.11 -43.97
CA GLU A 300 38.02 10.81 -43.77
C GLU A 300 39.09 10.49 -44.82
N ARG A 301 38.83 10.80 -46.10
CA ARG A 301 39.78 10.62 -47.20
C ARG A 301 40.99 11.53 -47.04
N ASN A 302 40.79 12.81 -46.71
CA ASN A 302 41.89 13.75 -46.50
C ASN A 302 42.76 13.34 -45.31
N ILE A 303 42.15 13.01 -44.17
CA ILE A 303 42.85 12.52 -42.98
C ILE A 303 43.70 11.28 -43.32
N SER A 304 43.16 10.34 -44.08
CA SER A 304 43.88 9.13 -44.51
C SER A 304 45.11 9.46 -45.36
N ILE A 305 45.03 10.46 -46.25
CA ILE A 305 46.16 10.93 -47.07
C ILE A 305 47.27 11.53 -46.20
N PHE A 306 46.93 12.39 -45.23
CA PHE A 306 47.93 12.96 -44.32
C PHE A 306 48.55 11.88 -43.42
N LYS A 307 47.75 10.95 -42.86
CA LYS A 307 48.23 9.86 -42.02
C LYS A 307 49.21 8.94 -42.76
N ASN A 308 48.91 8.57 -44.00
CA ASN A 308 49.84 7.77 -44.83
C ASN A 308 51.20 8.46 -45.00
N LYS A 309 51.24 9.78 -45.20
CA LYS A 309 52.50 10.54 -45.28
C LYS A 309 53.29 10.58 -43.97
N ILE A 310 52.64 10.43 -42.82
CA ILE A 310 53.30 10.30 -41.51
C ILE A 310 53.80 8.86 -41.31
N PHE A 311 52.98 7.86 -41.67
CA PHE A 311 53.34 6.44 -41.60
C PHE A 311 54.51 6.06 -42.51
N ASP A 312 54.60 6.67 -43.72
CA ASP A 312 55.71 6.47 -44.66
C ASP A 312 57.08 6.85 -44.08
N GLY A 313 57.12 7.70 -43.04
CA GLY A 313 58.31 8.06 -42.27
C GLY A 313 59.43 8.80 -43.04
N LYS A 314 59.23 9.07 -44.34
CA LYS A 314 60.19 9.76 -45.19
C LYS A 314 60.19 11.25 -44.87
N GLY A 315 61.35 11.77 -44.45
CA GLY A 315 61.53 13.18 -44.14
C GLY A 315 61.03 14.09 -45.27
N LEU A 316 60.07 14.94 -44.94
CA LEU A 316 59.51 15.97 -45.81
C LEU A 316 60.32 17.25 -45.69
N LYS A 317 60.16 18.17 -46.65
CA LYS A 317 60.60 19.55 -46.43
C LYS A 317 59.66 20.21 -45.40
N PRO A 318 60.17 20.97 -44.41
CA PRO A 318 59.34 21.75 -43.50
C PRO A 318 58.35 22.65 -44.27
N ASP A 319 57.06 22.51 -43.99
CA ASP A 319 56.01 23.35 -44.59
C ASP A 319 54.94 23.69 -43.55
N ILE A 320 54.98 24.94 -43.08
CA ILE A 320 54.04 25.48 -42.10
C ILE A 320 52.62 25.56 -42.69
N SER A 321 52.47 25.88 -43.98
CA SER A 321 51.16 25.92 -44.64
C SER A 321 50.51 24.54 -44.66
N TYR A 322 51.30 23.50 -44.92
CA TYR A 322 50.84 22.12 -44.90
C TYR A 322 50.50 21.64 -43.48
N ALA A 323 51.24 22.08 -42.46
CA ALA A 323 50.93 21.81 -41.06
C ALA A 323 49.61 22.48 -40.59
N ILE A 324 49.33 23.70 -41.06
CA ILE A 324 48.06 24.41 -40.81
C ILE A 324 46.91 23.65 -41.48
N SER A 325 47.03 23.30 -42.76
CA SER A 325 45.98 22.54 -43.48
C SER A 325 45.68 21.19 -42.82
N TYR A 326 46.69 20.49 -42.29
CA TYR A 326 46.48 19.27 -41.51
C TYR A 326 45.72 19.54 -40.19
N PHE A 327 46.07 20.62 -39.49
CA PHE A 327 45.39 21.00 -38.24
C PHE A 327 43.91 21.32 -38.48
N ASP A 328 43.59 22.18 -39.46
CA ASP A 328 42.22 22.61 -39.72
C ASP A 328 41.29 21.41 -40.03
N ILE A 329 41.82 20.41 -40.73
CA ILE A 329 41.09 19.17 -41.06
C ILE A 329 40.91 18.27 -39.82
N MET A 330 41.93 18.17 -38.96
CA MET A 330 41.84 17.40 -37.71
C MET A 330 40.93 18.07 -36.68
N ASP A 331 40.95 19.40 -36.59
CA ASP A 331 40.08 20.18 -35.70
C ASP A 331 38.60 20.03 -36.11
N ALA A 332 38.31 20.19 -37.41
CA ALA A 332 36.98 19.92 -37.98
C ALA A 332 36.47 18.49 -37.72
N PHE A 333 37.37 17.49 -37.70
CA PHE A 333 37.04 16.11 -37.34
C PHE A 333 36.79 15.93 -35.84
N ILE A 334 37.61 16.54 -34.98
CA ILE A 334 37.43 16.51 -33.52
C ILE A 334 36.13 17.20 -33.13
N ASP A 335 35.77 18.31 -33.78
CA ASP A 335 34.49 19.00 -33.56
C ASP A 335 33.28 18.16 -33.97
N ARG A 336 33.38 17.29 -34.98
CA ARG A 336 32.33 16.28 -35.25
C ARG A 336 32.19 15.26 -34.13
N LEU A 337 33.31 14.79 -33.55
CA LEU A 337 33.26 13.92 -32.38
C LEU A 337 32.66 14.62 -31.16
N ARG A 338 32.95 15.92 -30.95
CA ARG A 338 32.29 16.75 -29.93
C ARG A 338 30.79 16.91 -30.21
N ASN A 339 30.37 17.11 -31.45
CA ASN A 339 28.95 17.18 -31.82
C ASN A 339 28.22 15.85 -31.57
N LEU A 340 28.84 14.71 -31.91
CA LEU A 340 28.33 13.38 -31.55
C LEU A 340 28.23 13.20 -30.04
N GLN A 341 29.23 13.66 -29.27
CA GLN A 341 29.23 13.62 -27.81
C GLN A 341 28.07 14.44 -27.21
N VAL A 342 27.82 15.64 -27.76
CA VAL A 342 26.65 16.48 -27.40
C VAL A 342 25.34 15.74 -27.70
N ALA A 343 25.22 15.15 -28.89
CA ALA A 343 24.02 14.44 -29.31
C ALA A 343 23.73 13.20 -28.44
N LEU A 344 24.75 12.36 -28.20
CA LEU A 344 24.66 11.21 -27.30
C LEU A 344 24.22 11.61 -25.88
N ARG A 345 24.82 12.68 -25.33
CA ARG A 345 24.44 13.20 -24.01
C ARG A 345 22.98 13.68 -23.97
N ASN A 346 22.52 14.36 -25.01
CA ASN A 346 21.12 14.81 -25.09
C ASN A 346 20.16 13.61 -25.16
N THR A 347 20.47 12.58 -25.95
CA THR A 347 19.70 11.33 -26.00
C THR A 347 19.66 10.62 -24.65
N ILE A 348 20.79 10.48 -23.96
CA ILE A 348 20.85 9.91 -22.59
C ILE A 348 19.99 10.71 -21.62
N THR A 349 20.08 12.04 -21.66
CA THR A 349 19.34 12.94 -20.75
C THR A 349 17.83 12.83 -20.99
N ASN A 350 17.40 12.79 -22.25
CA ASN A 350 16.00 12.62 -22.61
C ASN A 350 15.47 11.25 -22.16
N GLN A 351 16.19 10.17 -22.45
CA GLN A 351 15.81 8.82 -22.04
C GLN A 351 15.69 8.69 -20.52
N VAL A 352 16.65 9.19 -19.75
CA VAL A 352 16.59 9.19 -18.27
C VAL A 352 15.38 10.00 -17.76
N ASN A 353 15.08 11.15 -18.36
CA ASN A 353 13.92 11.95 -17.99
C ASN A 353 12.59 11.24 -18.28
N ASP A 354 12.47 10.51 -19.39
CA ASP A 354 11.25 9.80 -19.76
C ASP A 354 11.04 8.52 -18.94
N GLU A 355 12.11 7.82 -18.54
CA GLU A 355 12.06 6.74 -17.54
C GLU A 355 11.63 7.25 -16.16
N ILE A 356 12.15 8.39 -15.70
CA ILE A 356 11.72 9.02 -14.44
C ILE A 356 10.23 9.37 -14.48
N LYS A 357 9.74 10.00 -15.57
CA LYS A 357 8.31 10.27 -15.75
C LYS A 357 7.47 8.99 -15.72
N THR A 358 7.95 7.93 -16.34
CA THR A 358 7.24 6.64 -16.40
C THR A 358 7.14 6.01 -15.01
N ALA A 359 8.24 6.03 -14.25
CA ALA A 359 8.24 5.61 -12.85
C ALA A 359 7.30 6.47 -11.98
N ASP A 360 7.26 7.79 -12.17
CA ASP A 360 6.33 8.68 -11.45
C ASP A 360 4.86 8.31 -11.66
N HIS A 361 4.46 8.05 -12.91
CA HIS A 361 3.08 7.64 -13.23
C HIS A 361 2.74 6.28 -12.60
N GLN A 362 3.65 5.31 -12.66
CA GLN A 362 3.45 3.99 -12.04
C GLN A 362 3.41 4.08 -10.51
N GLN A 363 4.24 4.92 -9.88
CA GLN A 363 4.23 5.19 -8.45
C GLN A 363 2.89 5.82 -8.03
N ALA A 364 2.41 6.83 -8.76
CA ALA A 364 1.15 7.50 -8.50
C ALA A 364 -0.04 6.54 -8.60
N PHE A 365 -0.06 5.65 -9.61
CA PHE A 365 -1.10 4.62 -9.75
C PHE A 365 -1.11 3.64 -8.57
N GLY A 366 0.07 3.17 -8.13
CA GLY A 366 0.18 2.27 -6.97
C GLY A 366 -0.29 2.90 -5.66
N ILE A 367 0.03 4.19 -5.43
CA ILE A 367 -0.46 4.95 -4.26
C ILE A 367 -1.97 5.16 -4.33
N LEU A 368 -2.51 5.51 -5.51
CA LEU A 368 -3.95 5.67 -5.71
C LEU A 368 -4.70 4.37 -5.40
N PHE A 369 -4.24 3.24 -5.94
CA PHE A 369 -4.83 1.92 -5.71
C PHE A 369 -4.81 1.53 -4.22
N ALA A 370 -3.70 1.77 -3.52
CA ALA A 370 -3.60 1.51 -2.08
C ALA A 370 -4.59 2.36 -1.26
N ASN A 371 -4.75 3.64 -1.60
CA ASN A 371 -5.73 4.52 -0.96
C ASN A 371 -7.18 4.07 -1.23
N THR A 372 -7.51 3.67 -2.46
CA THR A 372 -8.84 3.14 -2.80
C THR A 372 -9.14 1.85 -2.03
N LEU A 373 -8.17 0.93 -1.89
CA LEU A 373 -8.32 -0.27 -1.06
C LEU A 373 -8.56 0.08 0.42
N LEU A 374 -7.84 1.07 0.96
CA LEU A 374 -8.01 1.51 2.35
C LEU A 374 -9.43 2.05 2.60
N ILE A 375 -9.93 2.93 1.72
CA ILE A 375 -11.29 3.48 1.78
C ILE A 375 -12.33 2.35 1.72
N LYS A 376 -12.21 1.43 0.77
CA LYS A 376 -13.16 0.31 0.63
C LYS A 376 -13.15 -0.62 1.85
N THR A 377 -11.98 -0.81 2.47
CA THR A 377 -11.85 -1.58 3.72
C THR A 377 -12.55 -0.88 4.89
N GLN A 378 -12.47 0.45 4.98
CA GLN A 378 -13.16 1.25 5.99
C GLN A 378 -14.69 1.18 5.82
N GLU A 379 -15.21 1.37 4.61
CA GLU A 379 -16.64 1.24 4.29
C GLU A 379 -17.20 -0.13 4.71
N LEU A 380 -16.50 -1.21 4.35
CA LEU A 380 -16.91 -2.58 4.69
C LEU A 380 -16.92 -2.80 6.21
N ASN A 381 -15.99 -2.19 6.95
CA ASN A 381 -15.98 -2.26 8.41
C ASN A 381 -17.14 -1.46 9.04
N ILE A 382 -17.50 -0.31 8.47
CA ILE A 382 -18.66 0.48 8.89
C ILE A 382 -19.96 -0.31 8.69
N GLU A 383 -20.19 -0.90 7.51
CA GLU A 383 -21.38 -1.71 7.25
C GLU A 383 -21.43 -2.97 8.13
N LYS A 384 -20.30 -3.65 8.33
CA LYS A 384 -20.19 -4.76 9.27
C LYS A 384 -20.60 -4.35 10.69
N ASN A 385 -20.20 -3.16 11.14
CA ASN A 385 -20.56 -2.65 12.47
C ASN A 385 -22.04 -2.26 12.58
N LYS A 386 -22.63 -1.65 11.55
CA LYS A 386 -24.09 -1.40 11.48
C LYS A 386 -24.88 -2.71 11.57
N SER A 387 -24.55 -3.69 10.73
CA SER A 387 -25.18 -5.02 10.72
C SER A 387 -25.04 -5.72 12.08
N ASN A 388 -23.84 -5.68 12.68
CA ASN A 388 -23.58 -6.24 14.00
C ASN A 388 -24.46 -5.64 15.10
N ARG A 389 -24.69 -4.31 15.06
CA ARG A 389 -25.51 -3.57 16.03
C ARG A 389 -27.00 -3.90 15.88
N LEU A 390 -27.51 -3.95 14.65
CA LEU A 390 -28.91 -4.34 14.39
C LEU A 390 -29.20 -5.75 14.92
N LEU A 391 -28.32 -6.71 14.65
CA LEU A 391 -28.49 -8.08 15.14
C LEU A 391 -28.44 -8.19 16.67
N SER A 392 -27.63 -7.37 17.36
CA SER A 392 -27.62 -7.31 18.82
C SER A 392 -28.80 -6.57 19.46
N ASN A 393 -29.58 -5.82 18.67
CA ASN A 393 -30.81 -5.18 19.12
C ASN A 393 -32.01 -6.13 18.99
N MET A 394 -32.00 -7.02 18.00
CA MET A 394 -33.10 -7.98 17.74
C MET A 394 -33.00 -9.25 18.60
N LEU A 395 -31.80 -9.65 19.02
CA LEU A 395 -31.56 -10.89 19.75
C LEU A 395 -30.60 -10.68 20.94
N PRO A 396 -30.72 -11.49 22.02
CA PRO A 396 -29.77 -11.44 23.12
C PRO A 396 -28.33 -11.63 22.62
N ARG A 397 -27.35 -10.90 23.18
CA ARG A 397 -25.96 -10.89 22.67
C ARG A 397 -25.36 -12.30 22.50
N VAL A 398 -25.55 -13.17 23.49
CA VAL A 398 -25.07 -14.57 23.47
C VAL A 398 -25.66 -15.35 22.29
N VAL A 399 -26.96 -15.19 22.03
CA VAL A 399 -27.69 -15.82 20.93
C VAL A 399 -27.24 -15.23 19.58
N ALA A 400 -27.07 -13.91 19.50
CA ALA A 400 -26.56 -13.22 18.32
C ALA A 400 -25.13 -13.66 17.96
N GLU A 401 -24.26 -13.88 18.95
CA GLU A 401 -22.89 -14.38 18.75
C GLU A 401 -22.86 -15.84 18.29
N GLN A 402 -23.71 -16.71 18.87
CA GLN A 402 -23.88 -18.09 18.39
C GLN A 402 -24.34 -18.14 16.93
N LEU A 403 -25.33 -17.31 16.56
CA LEU A 403 -25.81 -17.21 15.17
C LEU A 403 -24.76 -16.61 14.22
N LYS A 404 -23.99 -15.59 14.64
CA LYS A 404 -22.83 -15.08 13.89
C LYS A 404 -21.77 -16.17 13.65
N ALA A 405 -21.57 -17.04 14.63
CA ALA A 405 -20.71 -18.23 14.51
C ALA A 405 -21.36 -19.40 13.74
N ARG A 406 -22.56 -19.22 13.17
CA ARG A 406 -23.38 -20.23 12.47
C ARG A 406 -23.64 -21.49 13.32
N GLN A 407 -23.74 -21.33 14.63
CA GLN A 407 -24.11 -22.39 15.56
C GLN A 407 -25.64 -22.48 15.68
N SER A 408 -26.15 -23.70 15.80
CA SER A 408 -27.56 -23.94 16.11
C SER A 408 -27.84 -23.53 17.55
N VAL A 409 -28.69 -22.54 17.76
CA VAL A 409 -29.15 -22.14 19.09
C VAL A 409 -30.23 -23.13 19.52
N MET A 410 -29.81 -24.15 20.29
CA MET A 410 -30.74 -25.15 20.85
C MET A 410 -31.62 -24.51 21.92
N ALA A 411 -32.84 -25.03 22.08
CA ALA A 411 -33.67 -24.68 23.22
C ALA A 411 -33.05 -25.22 24.51
N GLU A 412 -32.94 -24.37 25.54
CA GLU A 412 -32.38 -24.71 26.85
C GLU A 412 -33.48 -24.63 27.92
N SER A 413 -33.49 -25.59 28.84
CA SER A 413 -34.37 -25.58 30.01
C SER A 413 -33.71 -24.85 31.18
N PHE A 414 -34.38 -23.85 31.73
CA PHE A 414 -33.94 -23.05 32.88
C PHE A 414 -34.80 -23.39 34.09
N GLU A 415 -34.20 -23.93 35.15
CA GLU A 415 -34.90 -24.37 36.37
C GLU A 415 -35.56 -23.23 37.16
N SER A 416 -34.98 -22.03 37.12
CA SER A 416 -35.43 -20.87 37.89
C SER A 416 -35.19 -19.59 37.10
N VAL A 417 -36.29 -18.98 36.64
CA VAL A 417 -36.32 -17.70 35.90
C VAL A 417 -37.44 -16.86 36.52
N SER A 418 -37.17 -15.58 36.76
CA SER A 418 -38.21 -14.62 37.16
C SER A 418 -38.72 -13.88 35.95
N ILE A 419 -40.03 -13.88 35.77
CA ILE A 419 -40.74 -13.18 34.69
C ILE A 419 -41.50 -12.01 35.31
N PHE A 420 -41.43 -10.86 34.65
CA PHE A 420 -42.30 -9.71 34.75
C PHE A 420 -43.26 -9.72 33.56
N PHE A 421 -44.52 -9.43 33.85
CA PHE A 421 -45.56 -9.15 32.88
C PHE A 421 -46.29 -7.88 33.36
N SER A 422 -46.74 -7.01 32.47
CA SER A 422 -47.59 -5.87 32.83
C SER A 422 -48.60 -5.56 31.75
N ASP A 423 -49.72 -4.96 32.14
CA ASP A 423 -50.93 -4.75 31.32
C ASP A 423 -51.55 -3.39 31.69
N VAL A 424 -52.12 -2.69 30.70
CA VAL A 424 -52.64 -1.33 30.89
C VAL A 424 -54.11 -1.39 31.34
N VAL A 425 -54.37 -0.88 32.55
CA VAL A 425 -55.71 -0.88 33.13
C VAL A 425 -56.64 0.00 32.31
N GLY A 426 -57.71 -0.61 31.79
CA GLY A 426 -58.67 0.09 30.93
C GLY A 426 -58.16 0.33 29.51
N PHE A 427 -57.12 -0.36 29.04
CA PHE A 427 -56.61 -0.20 27.68
C PHE A 427 -57.70 -0.37 26.62
N THR A 428 -58.57 -1.37 26.76
CA THR A 428 -59.69 -1.59 25.82
C THR A 428 -60.60 -0.36 25.73
N GLU A 429 -60.96 0.26 26.87
CA GLU A 429 -61.77 1.48 26.90
C GLU A 429 -61.03 2.67 26.27
N ILE A 430 -59.75 2.86 26.59
CA ILE A 430 -58.90 3.93 26.04
C ILE A 430 -58.78 3.75 24.52
N SER A 431 -58.49 2.54 24.05
CA SER A 431 -58.36 2.22 22.63
C SER A 431 -59.67 2.38 21.85
N ALA A 432 -60.83 2.15 22.48
CA ALA A 432 -62.14 2.32 21.85
C ALA A 432 -62.53 3.80 21.64
N ILE A 433 -61.96 4.73 22.42
CA ILE A 433 -62.21 6.18 22.32
C ILE A 433 -61.06 6.96 21.65
N SER A 434 -60.00 6.27 21.23
CA SER A 434 -58.80 6.87 20.64
C SER A 434 -58.65 6.47 19.17
N SER A 435 -58.06 7.32 18.34
CA SER A 435 -57.65 6.90 17.01
C SER A 435 -56.50 5.89 17.07
N PRO A 436 -56.32 5.01 16.05
CA PRO A 436 -55.21 4.07 16.01
C PRO A 436 -53.83 4.73 16.11
N MET A 437 -53.68 5.98 15.63
CA MET A 437 -52.44 6.73 15.71
C MET A 437 -52.12 7.15 17.16
N GLU A 438 -53.11 7.69 17.87
CA GLU A 438 -52.98 8.07 19.29
C GLU A 438 -52.71 6.85 20.19
N VAL A 439 -53.28 5.69 19.87
CA VAL A 439 -52.96 4.42 20.58
C VAL A 439 -51.50 4.02 20.36
N ILE A 440 -50.97 4.14 19.14
CA ILE A 440 -49.56 3.86 18.84
C ILE A 440 -48.63 4.87 19.55
N GLU A 441 -48.98 6.16 19.57
CA GLU A 441 -48.20 7.18 20.28
C GLU A 441 -48.21 6.96 21.80
N LEU A 442 -49.36 6.60 22.38
CA LEU A 442 -49.48 6.24 23.80
C LEU A 442 -48.59 5.04 24.15
N LEU A 443 -48.65 3.96 23.37
CA LEU A 443 -47.85 2.76 23.61
C LEU A 443 -46.35 3.03 23.44
N ASN A 444 -45.94 3.77 22.40
CA ASN A 444 -44.55 4.15 22.20
C ASN A 444 -44.03 5.03 23.34
N ALA A 445 -44.82 6.00 23.82
CA ALA A 445 -44.45 6.84 24.95
C ALA A 445 -44.30 6.02 26.25
N LEU A 446 -45.21 5.07 26.51
CA LEU A 446 -45.13 4.16 27.65
C LEU A 446 -43.89 3.25 27.58
N TYR A 447 -43.66 2.61 26.42
CA TYR A 447 -42.53 1.72 26.21
C TYR A 447 -41.19 2.45 26.25
N ASN A 448 -41.10 3.71 25.81
CA ASN A 448 -39.90 4.54 25.96
C ASN A 448 -39.54 4.76 27.45
N VAL A 449 -40.54 5.01 28.30
CA VAL A 449 -40.32 5.08 29.76
C VAL A 449 -39.82 3.72 30.26
N PHE A 450 -40.45 2.62 29.86
CA PHE A 450 -40.08 1.30 30.36
C PHE A 450 -38.67 0.89 29.94
N ASP A 451 -38.32 1.04 28.67
CA ASP A 451 -37.00 0.73 28.12
C ASP A 451 -35.89 1.50 28.87
N SER A 452 -36.11 2.80 29.15
CA SER A 452 -35.17 3.64 29.91
C SER A 452 -34.94 3.20 31.37
N HIS A 453 -35.84 2.39 31.94
CA HIS A 453 -35.68 1.79 33.26
C HIS A 453 -35.11 0.36 33.18
N VAL A 454 -35.52 -0.42 32.17
CA VAL A 454 -35.08 -1.79 31.91
C VAL A 454 -33.58 -1.87 31.63
N GLU A 455 -33.00 -0.90 30.90
CA GLU A 455 -31.54 -0.85 30.62
C GLU A 455 -30.64 -0.81 31.87
N LYS A 456 -31.18 -0.52 33.06
CA LYS A 456 -30.44 -0.39 34.33
C LYS A 456 -30.29 -1.71 35.09
N TYR A 457 -30.95 -2.79 34.65
CA TYR A 457 -31.08 -4.06 35.37
C TYR A 457 -30.56 -5.25 34.55
N ASP A 458 -30.21 -6.36 35.22
CA ASP A 458 -29.82 -7.60 34.54
C ASP A 458 -31.06 -8.38 34.08
N VAL A 459 -31.68 -7.89 33.01
CA VAL A 459 -32.98 -8.33 32.49
C VAL A 459 -33.00 -8.38 30.96
N TYR A 460 -33.84 -9.24 30.39
CA TYR A 460 -34.08 -9.37 28.96
C TYR A 460 -35.54 -9.04 28.61
N LYS A 461 -35.73 -8.06 27.72
CA LYS A 461 -37.03 -7.70 27.13
C LYS A 461 -37.47 -8.80 26.16
N VAL A 462 -38.61 -9.41 26.43
CA VAL A 462 -39.21 -10.44 25.58
C VAL A 462 -40.16 -9.76 24.59
N GLU A 463 -40.41 -10.37 23.43
CA GLU A 463 -41.45 -9.86 22.52
C GLU A 463 -42.82 -9.82 23.21
N THR A 464 -43.55 -8.75 22.95
CA THR A 464 -44.83 -8.46 23.59
C THR A 464 -45.99 -8.56 22.60
N ILE A 465 -47.21 -8.73 23.12
CA ILE A 465 -48.44 -8.84 22.33
C ILE A 465 -49.44 -7.83 22.90
N GLY A 466 -49.90 -6.89 22.06
CA GLY A 466 -50.83 -5.83 22.47
C GLY A 466 -50.19 -4.76 23.34
N ASP A 467 -50.90 -4.36 24.40
CA ASP A 467 -50.49 -3.40 25.44
C ASP A 467 -49.69 -4.05 26.58
N ALA A 468 -49.49 -5.37 26.53
CA ALA A 468 -48.70 -6.08 27.50
C ALA A 468 -47.19 -5.75 27.38
N TYR A 469 -46.45 -5.80 28.48
CA TYR A 469 -44.99 -5.68 28.47
C TYR A 469 -44.33 -6.79 29.30
N MET A 470 -43.42 -7.54 28.67
CA MET A 470 -42.84 -8.77 29.23
C MET A 470 -41.31 -8.66 29.32
N VAL A 471 -40.78 -8.99 30.49
CA VAL A 471 -39.34 -8.98 30.78
C VAL A 471 -38.99 -10.21 31.61
N ALA A 472 -37.82 -10.80 31.40
CA ALA A 472 -37.36 -11.96 32.18
C ALA A 472 -35.91 -11.77 32.67
N SER A 473 -35.56 -12.37 33.80
CA SER A 473 -34.19 -12.41 34.32
C SER A 473 -33.79 -13.84 34.70
N GLY A 474 -32.49 -14.14 34.60
CA GLY A 474 -31.95 -15.50 34.59
C GLY A 474 -31.93 -16.14 33.20
N VAL A 475 -32.30 -15.39 32.16
CA VAL A 475 -32.20 -15.72 30.73
C VAL A 475 -31.61 -14.54 29.94
N PRO A 476 -30.89 -14.77 28.83
CA PRO A 476 -30.38 -16.07 28.37
C PRO A 476 -29.26 -16.61 29.28
N GLN A 477 -28.70 -15.79 30.17
CA GLN A 477 -27.64 -16.17 31.08
C GLN A 477 -28.16 -16.30 32.52
N ARG A 478 -27.75 -17.37 33.20
CA ARG A 478 -28.13 -17.66 34.58
C ARG A 478 -27.38 -16.74 35.54
N ASN A 479 -28.09 -16.01 36.40
CA ASN A 479 -27.52 -15.09 37.38
C ASN A 479 -27.68 -15.56 38.85
N GLY A 480 -27.89 -16.87 39.06
CA GLY A 480 -28.13 -17.45 40.38
C GLY A 480 -29.46 -16.97 40.96
N TYR A 481 -29.53 -16.69 42.26
CA TYR A 481 -30.75 -16.18 42.90
C TYR A 481 -31.05 -14.69 42.62
N LYS A 482 -30.25 -14.00 41.79
CA LYS A 482 -30.40 -12.57 41.54
C LYS A 482 -31.62 -12.23 40.68
N HIS A 483 -32.06 -13.12 39.79
CA HIS A 483 -33.18 -12.87 38.87
C HIS A 483 -34.44 -12.30 39.54
N ALA A 484 -34.77 -12.80 40.73
CA ALA A 484 -35.94 -12.35 41.48
C ALA A 484 -35.76 -10.94 42.06
N ALA A 485 -34.54 -10.62 42.52
CA ALA A 485 -34.20 -9.30 43.06
C ALA A 485 -34.11 -8.24 41.96
N GLU A 486 -33.53 -8.57 40.80
CA GLU A 486 -33.47 -7.70 39.61
C GLU A 486 -34.88 -7.35 39.14
N ILE A 487 -35.71 -8.36 38.85
CA ILE A 487 -37.08 -8.18 38.37
C ILE A 487 -37.94 -7.41 39.37
N ALA A 488 -37.91 -7.73 40.66
CA ALA A 488 -38.73 -7.03 41.64
C ALA A 488 -38.20 -5.60 41.98
N SER A 489 -36.90 -5.33 41.81
CA SER A 489 -36.34 -3.96 41.87
C SER A 489 -36.82 -3.13 40.68
N MET A 490 -36.63 -3.65 39.47
CA MET A 490 -37.11 -3.05 38.22
C MET A 490 -38.61 -2.75 38.28
N SER A 491 -39.42 -3.67 38.82
CA SER A 491 -40.87 -3.52 38.92
C SER A 491 -41.31 -2.30 39.73
N LEU A 492 -40.63 -2.00 40.84
CA LEU A 492 -40.93 -0.83 41.67
C LEU A 492 -40.44 0.46 41.02
N ASP A 493 -39.26 0.43 40.41
CA ASP A 493 -38.69 1.58 39.72
C ASP A 493 -39.54 1.96 38.48
N LEU A 494 -40.09 0.99 37.76
CA LEU A 494 -41.07 1.19 36.68
C LEU A 494 -42.36 1.85 37.20
N LEU A 495 -42.96 1.33 38.27
CA LEU A 495 -44.19 1.91 38.84
C LEU A 495 -44.00 3.33 39.37
N ASN A 496 -42.84 3.62 39.96
CA ASN A 496 -42.47 4.99 40.37
C ASN A 496 -42.32 5.92 39.15
N GLY A 497 -41.85 5.41 38.01
CA GLY A 497 -41.79 6.16 36.74
C GLY A 497 -43.18 6.43 36.15
N ILE A 498 -44.09 5.45 36.24
CA ILE A 498 -45.46 5.52 35.69
C ILE A 498 -46.35 6.52 36.43
N ASP A 499 -46.15 6.75 37.74
CA ASP A 499 -47.01 7.66 38.52
C ASP A 499 -47.04 9.11 37.96
N ARG A 500 -46.02 9.50 37.20
CA ARG A 500 -45.91 10.82 36.54
C ARG A 500 -46.33 10.81 35.06
N PHE A 501 -46.79 9.67 34.55
CA PHE A 501 -47.17 9.50 33.15
C PHE A 501 -48.65 9.83 32.92
N PHE A 502 -48.89 10.78 32.03
CA PHE A 502 -50.22 11.17 31.56
C PHE A 502 -50.43 10.69 30.13
N ILE A 503 -51.67 10.33 29.78
CA ILE A 503 -52.03 9.92 28.42
C ILE A 503 -51.89 11.14 27.49
N PRO A 504 -51.03 11.11 26.44
CA PRO A 504 -50.68 12.31 25.67
C PRO A 504 -51.88 13.04 25.06
N HIS A 505 -52.87 12.29 24.58
CA HIS A 505 -54.08 12.79 23.91
C HIS A 505 -55.31 12.91 24.83
N ILE A 506 -55.22 12.51 26.10
CA ILE A 506 -56.31 12.65 27.08
C ILE A 506 -55.82 13.45 28.30
N PRO A 507 -55.92 14.80 28.25
CA PRO A 507 -55.41 15.67 29.30
C PRO A 507 -55.93 15.31 30.71
N GLY A 508 -55.01 15.27 31.68
CA GLY A 508 -55.32 14.96 33.08
C GLY A 508 -55.59 13.49 33.41
N ARG A 509 -55.74 12.59 32.42
CA ARG A 509 -55.91 11.15 32.68
C ARG A 509 -54.54 10.46 32.86
N LYS A 510 -54.25 9.99 34.07
CA LYS A 510 -53.10 9.12 34.35
C LYS A 510 -53.30 7.72 33.78
N ILE A 511 -52.23 7.12 33.25
CA ILE A 511 -52.23 5.69 32.92
C ILE A 511 -52.04 4.87 34.20
N HIS A 512 -52.68 3.71 34.28
CA HIS A 512 -52.51 2.77 35.39
C HIS A 512 -52.08 1.42 34.81
N VAL A 513 -51.12 0.76 35.45
CA VAL A 513 -50.50 -0.47 34.96
C VAL A 513 -50.57 -1.54 36.03
N ARG A 514 -51.10 -2.71 35.67
CA ARG A 514 -50.99 -3.94 36.46
C ARG A 514 -49.65 -4.58 36.18
N VAL A 515 -49.10 -5.30 37.14
CA VAL A 515 -47.85 -6.05 36.98
C VAL A 515 -48.05 -7.43 37.58
N GLY A 516 -47.64 -8.49 36.90
CA GLY A 516 -47.55 -9.87 37.38
C GLY A 516 -46.10 -10.33 37.39
N LEU A 517 -45.61 -10.86 38.52
CA LEU A 517 -44.31 -11.54 38.55
C LEU A 517 -44.48 -13.00 38.95
N HIS A 518 -43.69 -13.88 38.37
CA HIS A 518 -43.62 -15.27 38.83
C HIS A 518 -42.22 -15.82 38.64
N THR A 519 -41.86 -16.81 39.48
CA THR A 519 -40.57 -17.48 39.41
C THR A 519 -40.79 -18.99 39.37
N GLY A 520 -40.20 -19.62 38.36
CA GLY A 520 -40.33 -21.04 38.09
C GLY A 520 -39.51 -21.47 36.86
N PRO A 521 -39.62 -22.74 36.45
CA PRO A 521 -38.88 -23.27 35.32
C PRO A 521 -39.49 -22.83 33.97
N VAL A 522 -38.62 -22.60 32.98
CA VAL A 522 -39.01 -22.26 31.59
C VAL A 522 -38.11 -23.00 30.60
N VAL A 523 -38.56 -23.13 29.36
CA VAL A 523 -37.71 -23.50 28.22
C VAL A 523 -37.57 -22.26 27.34
N ALA A 524 -36.34 -21.87 27.01
CA ALA A 524 -36.10 -20.71 26.16
C ALA A 524 -35.26 -21.09 24.93
N GLY A 525 -35.57 -20.50 23.77
CA GLY A 525 -34.92 -20.86 22.50
C GLY A 525 -35.28 -19.91 21.37
N VAL A 526 -34.59 -20.06 20.24
CA VAL A 526 -34.85 -19.25 19.03
C VAL A 526 -35.90 -19.95 18.16
N VAL A 527 -36.95 -19.20 17.81
CA VAL A 527 -38.03 -19.64 16.92
C VAL A 527 -37.99 -18.83 15.62
N GLY A 528 -38.23 -19.50 14.49
CA GLY A 528 -38.20 -18.89 13.16
C GLY A 528 -36.80 -18.90 12.52
N THR A 529 -36.74 -19.22 11.23
CA THR A 529 -35.49 -19.25 10.44
C THR A 529 -35.23 -17.91 9.75
N THR A 530 -36.24 -17.31 9.13
CA THR A 530 -36.14 -16.03 8.40
C THR A 530 -36.24 -14.81 9.34
N MET A 531 -37.05 -14.91 10.39
CA MET A 531 -37.20 -13.90 11.44
C MET A 531 -36.98 -14.58 12.81
N PRO A 532 -35.72 -14.75 13.25
CA PRO A 532 -35.41 -15.42 14.50
C PRO A 532 -35.84 -14.58 15.70
N ARG A 533 -36.55 -15.20 16.64
CA ARG A 533 -37.08 -14.57 17.86
C ARG A 533 -36.70 -15.42 19.07
N TYR A 534 -36.17 -14.81 20.13
CA TYR A 534 -35.84 -15.54 21.36
C TYR A 534 -37.06 -15.58 22.28
N CYS A 535 -37.72 -16.73 22.33
CA CYS A 535 -39.00 -16.92 23.00
C CYS A 535 -38.84 -17.76 24.28
N LEU A 536 -39.67 -17.45 25.28
CA LEU A 536 -39.81 -18.25 26.51
C LEU A 536 -41.10 -19.07 26.45
N PHE A 537 -41.01 -20.35 26.81
CA PHE A 537 -42.11 -21.29 26.88
C PHE A 537 -42.19 -21.93 28.26
N GLY A 538 -43.40 -22.29 28.66
CA GLY A 538 -43.65 -23.04 29.89
C GLY A 538 -44.77 -22.47 30.72
N ASP A 539 -45.25 -23.28 31.64
CA ASP A 539 -46.34 -22.96 32.55
C ASP A 539 -46.03 -21.77 33.48
N THR A 540 -44.75 -21.49 33.76
CA THR A 540 -44.29 -20.29 34.47
C THR A 540 -44.68 -19.00 33.73
N VAL A 541 -44.62 -18.97 32.40
CA VAL A 541 -45.03 -17.81 31.57
C VAL A 541 -46.54 -17.56 31.71
N ASN A 542 -47.32 -18.62 31.53
CA ASN A 542 -48.77 -18.59 31.69
C ASN A 542 -49.20 -18.19 33.10
N THR A 543 -48.46 -18.63 34.11
CA THR A 543 -48.70 -18.28 35.51
C THR A 543 -48.32 -16.82 35.80
N ALA A 544 -47.25 -16.28 35.21
CA ALA A 544 -46.87 -14.86 35.34
C ALA A 544 -47.96 -13.91 34.83
N SER A 545 -48.47 -14.12 33.60
CA SER A 545 -49.58 -13.34 33.04
C SER A 545 -50.89 -13.53 33.83
N ARG A 546 -51.16 -14.75 34.36
CA ARG A 546 -52.29 -14.95 35.28
C ARG A 546 -52.11 -14.24 36.63
N MET A 547 -50.88 -14.05 37.10
CA MET A 547 -50.62 -13.29 38.32
C MET A 547 -50.81 -11.78 38.13
N GLU A 548 -50.61 -11.25 36.94
CA GLU A 548 -51.00 -9.87 36.61
C GLU A 548 -52.51 -9.64 36.76
N SER A 549 -53.32 -10.62 36.35
CA SER A 549 -54.78 -10.55 36.48
C SER A 549 -55.27 -10.84 37.92
N THR A 550 -54.44 -11.39 38.82
CA THR A 550 -54.93 -11.88 40.14
C THR A 550 -54.05 -11.66 41.38
N GLY A 551 -52.82 -11.13 41.32
CA GLY A 551 -51.90 -11.20 42.47
C GLY A 551 -51.45 -9.88 43.10
N LYS A 552 -50.60 -10.02 44.13
CA LYS A 552 -49.32 -9.31 44.33
C LYS A 552 -48.33 -10.29 45.08
N PHE A 553 -47.03 -10.01 45.34
CA PHE A 553 -46.10 -10.74 46.30
C PHE A 553 -44.71 -10.07 46.52
N GLY A 554 -43.52 -10.66 46.29
CA GLY A 554 -42.35 -10.31 47.13
C GLY A 554 -40.87 -10.48 46.74
N GLY A 555 -40.05 -9.92 47.64
CA GLY A 555 -38.56 -9.87 47.75
C GLY A 555 -38.08 -8.68 48.62
N PHE A 556 -39.02 -8.16 49.40
CA PHE A 556 -39.38 -6.76 49.64
C PHE A 556 -40.41 -6.83 50.80
N ASP A 557 -40.93 -5.73 51.32
CA ASP A 557 -41.98 -5.80 52.33
C ASP A 557 -43.26 -6.38 51.74
N VAL A 558 -43.82 -7.40 52.40
CA VAL A 558 -44.86 -8.26 51.84
C VAL A 558 -45.95 -8.68 52.80
N LYS A 559 -47.19 -8.56 52.31
CA LYS A 559 -48.41 -8.90 53.06
C LYS A 559 -49.12 -10.07 52.39
N TYR A 560 -49.47 -11.13 53.11
CA TYR A 560 -50.30 -12.20 52.55
C TYR A 560 -51.63 -11.63 52.03
N ARG A 561 -52.10 -12.12 50.86
CA ARG A 561 -53.37 -11.73 50.25
C ARG A 561 -54.43 -12.75 50.65
N ASP A 562 -54.56 -13.80 49.86
CA ASP A 562 -55.41 -14.94 50.12
C ASP A 562 -55.03 -16.13 49.21
N LYS A 563 -55.74 -17.25 49.34
CA LYS A 563 -55.83 -18.28 48.31
C LYS A 563 -56.78 -17.79 47.20
N MET A 564 -56.30 -17.73 45.97
CA MET A 564 -57.12 -17.38 44.80
C MET A 564 -57.14 -18.53 43.81
N GLU A 565 -58.31 -18.75 43.19
CA GLU A 565 -58.46 -19.71 42.09
C GLU A 565 -57.70 -19.23 40.86
N VAL A 566 -56.61 -19.94 40.53
CA VAL A 566 -55.85 -19.71 39.31
C VAL A 566 -56.27 -20.78 38.31
N LYS A 567 -56.89 -20.37 37.20
CA LYS A 567 -57.37 -21.28 36.14
C LYS A 567 -56.29 -22.30 35.77
N GLY A 568 -56.59 -23.59 35.85
CA GLY A 568 -55.66 -24.69 35.57
C GLY A 568 -54.62 -25.01 36.67
N LYS A 569 -54.67 -24.32 37.82
CA LYS A 569 -53.82 -24.55 38.99
C LYS A 569 -54.59 -24.74 40.30
N GLY A 570 -55.86 -24.31 40.35
CA GLY A 570 -56.68 -24.34 41.56
C GLY A 570 -56.32 -23.21 42.53
N ALA A 571 -56.78 -23.33 43.77
CA ALA A 571 -56.55 -22.38 44.86
C ALA A 571 -55.05 -22.22 45.24
N MET A 572 -54.44 -21.12 44.81
CA MET A 572 -53.03 -20.79 45.01
C MET A 572 -52.83 -19.61 45.96
N LYS A 573 -51.84 -19.68 46.86
CA LYS A 573 -51.51 -18.57 47.80
C LYS A 573 -50.87 -17.39 47.06
N THR A 574 -51.43 -16.20 47.27
CA THR A 574 -50.95 -14.90 46.73
C THR A 574 -50.62 -13.92 47.87
N TYR A 575 -49.88 -12.84 47.60
CA TYR A 575 -49.40 -11.90 48.63
C TYR A 575 -49.52 -10.42 48.13
N TRP A 576 -48.76 -9.46 48.69
CA TRP A 576 -48.66 -8.07 48.23
C TRP A 576 -47.24 -7.51 48.24
N LEU A 577 -46.84 -6.76 47.20
CA LEU A 577 -45.52 -6.11 47.06
C LEU A 577 -45.61 -4.64 47.47
N ILE A 578 -44.95 -4.26 48.57
CA ILE A 578 -45.20 -2.96 49.24
C ILE A 578 -43.98 -2.02 49.15
N GLY A 579 -42.74 -2.50 49.33
CA GLY A 579 -41.55 -1.63 49.22
C GLY A 579 -40.24 -2.31 49.62
N ARG A 580 -39.09 -1.63 49.55
CA ARG A 580 -37.79 -2.22 49.97
C ARG A 580 -37.72 -2.32 51.50
N LYS A 581 -37.36 -3.49 52.05
CA LYS A 581 -37.02 -3.59 53.49
C LYS A 581 -35.77 -2.76 53.76
N LYS A 582 -35.85 -1.82 54.71
CA LYS A 582 -34.69 -1.03 55.16
C LYS A 582 -33.78 -1.90 56.03
N SER A 583 -32.72 -2.44 55.44
CA SER A 583 -31.56 -2.97 56.19
C SER A 583 -30.58 -1.81 56.46
N PRO A 584 -29.96 -1.73 57.64
CA PRO A 584 -29.01 -0.67 57.94
C PRO A 584 -27.58 -0.98 57.45
N VAL A 585 -26.89 0.08 57.02
CA VAL A 585 -25.42 0.28 56.89
C VAL A 585 -24.64 -0.31 55.69
N SER A 586 -23.70 0.53 55.22
CA SER A 586 -22.42 0.27 54.55
C SER A 586 -22.34 -0.24 53.10
N THR A 587 -21.72 0.62 52.29
CA THR A 587 -20.82 0.31 51.18
C THR A 587 -20.02 -0.99 51.38
N ILE A 588 -20.17 -1.94 50.46
CA ILE A 588 -19.21 -3.04 50.27
C ILE A 588 -18.76 -3.04 48.82
N ILE A 589 -17.44 -2.92 48.64
CA ILE A 589 -16.75 -2.80 47.35
C ILE A 589 -16.72 -4.18 46.65
N ARG A 590 -16.76 -4.17 45.31
CA ARG A 590 -16.66 -5.39 44.48
C ARG A 590 -15.34 -6.13 44.73
N GLN A 591 -15.43 -7.39 45.16
CA GLN A 591 -14.38 -8.39 44.93
C GLN A 591 -15.02 -9.72 44.46
N SER A 592 -14.27 -10.45 43.63
CA SER A 592 -14.68 -11.65 42.89
C SER A 592 -14.70 -12.94 43.75
N PRO A 593 -15.55 -13.93 43.44
CA PRO A 593 -15.65 -15.16 44.23
C PRO A 593 -14.67 -16.26 43.76
N SER A 594 -14.16 -17.03 44.73
CA SER A 594 -13.75 -18.43 44.55
C SER A 594 -14.78 -19.37 45.21
N PRO A 595 -14.89 -20.64 44.80
CA PRO A 595 -16.06 -21.46 45.13
C PRO A 595 -15.88 -22.29 46.42
N ALA A 596 -16.89 -22.26 47.30
CA ALA A 596 -17.07 -23.24 48.36
C ALA A 596 -18.52 -23.75 48.35
N HIS A 597 -18.70 -25.06 48.22
CA HIS A 597 -20.01 -25.71 48.19
C HIS A 597 -20.67 -25.70 49.58
N LEU A 598 -21.91 -25.21 49.64
CA LEU A 598 -22.90 -25.52 50.67
C LEU A 598 -24.25 -25.69 49.95
N PRO A 599 -25.05 -26.74 50.26
CA PRO A 599 -26.29 -27.02 49.54
C PRO A 599 -27.41 -26.05 49.97
N PRO A 600 -27.98 -25.23 49.06
CA PRO A 600 -29.08 -24.35 49.39
C PRO A 600 -30.40 -25.13 49.47
N LYS A 601 -31.18 -24.88 50.52
CA LYS A 601 -32.56 -25.39 50.64
C LYS A 601 -33.39 -24.86 49.46
N ALA A 602 -34.14 -25.75 48.80
CA ALA A 602 -34.94 -25.42 47.62
C ALA A 602 -35.91 -24.24 47.88
N PHE A 603 -35.78 -23.18 47.10
CA PHE A 603 -36.78 -22.11 47.04
C PHE A 603 -38.06 -22.66 46.40
N LYS A 604 -39.19 -22.55 47.10
CA LYS A 604 -40.49 -22.95 46.57
C LYS A 604 -41.00 -21.90 45.56
N PRO A 605 -41.77 -22.28 44.53
CA PRO A 605 -42.36 -21.33 43.59
C PRO A 605 -43.27 -20.32 44.30
N HIS A 606 -43.20 -19.06 43.90
CA HIS A 606 -43.82 -17.91 44.58
C HIS A 606 -44.52 -17.01 43.54
N CYS A 607 -45.77 -16.60 43.82
CA CYS A 607 -46.70 -15.99 42.87
C CYS A 607 -47.01 -14.52 43.19
N ILE A 608 -46.53 -13.60 42.35
CA ILE A 608 -46.27 -12.17 42.66
C ILE A 608 -46.98 -11.23 41.66
N ALA A 609 -47.17 -9.96 42.01
CA ALA A 609 -47.75 -8.91 41.17
C ALA A 609 -47.65 -7.53 41.86
N LEU A 610 -48.11 -6.45 41.21
CA LEU A 610 -48.33 -5.12 41.82
C LEU A 610 -49.75 -4.51 41.63
N LYS A 611 -50.07 -3.47 42.44
CA LYS A 611 -51.29 -2.62 42.45
C LYS A 611 -50.81 -1.22 42.82
N ASN A 612 -51.19 -0.22 42.04
CA ASN A 612 -50.87 1.19 42.24
C ASN A 612 -52.18 1.96 42.45
N TYR A 613 -52.65 1.99 43.70
CA TYR A 613 -53.83 2.72 44.16
C TYR A 613 -53.73 2.92 45.68
N ASP A 614 -53.73 4.17 46.11
CA ASP A 614 -54.74 4.63 47.07
C ASP A 614 -55.86 5.30 46.26
#